data_AF-A0A9P8N591-F1
#
_entry.id   AF-A0A9P8N591-F1
#
_cell.length_a   1.000
_cell.length_b   1.000
_cell.length_c   1.000
_cell.angle_alpha   90.00
_cell.angle_beta   90.00
_cell.angle_gamma   90.00
#
_symmetry.space_group_name_H-M   'P 1'
#
loop_
_entity.id
_entity.type
_entity.pdbx_description
1 polymer ?
#
loop_
_entity_poly.entity_id
_entity_poly.type
_entity_poly.pdbx_seq_one_letter_code
_entity_poly.pdbx_strand_id
1 'polypeptide(L)'
;MPSREQQTEVRDAYLALWSGDLSLADKILDPNVKLNIDRHPAGEGTAPVVANTDKDFLGFVTMARHGWEHFSFKVVRWAADDKYICVRWQAQATMGKDYKPPTSLKPGDQITWNGTDFLVLNDSNRLVEINIAQDMLELFHALGAKSVAI
;
A
#
# COMPACT_ATOMS: atom_id res chain seq x y z
N MET A 1 -1.75 20.00 -16.79
CA MET A 1 -1.13 19.68 -15.49
C MET A 1 -2.23 19.62 -14.43
N PRO A 2 -2.22 18.59 -13.57
CA PRO A 2 -3.18 18.46 -12.47
C PRO A 2 -3.06 19.63 -11.48
N SER A 3 -4.17 20.10 -10.92
CA SER A 3 -4.14 21.06 -9.82
C SER A 3 -3.72 20.37 -8.51
N ARG A 4 -3.24 21.15 -7.53
CA ARG A 4 -2.93 20.62 -6.19
C ARG A 4 -4.13 19.95 -5.52
N GLU A 5 -5.33 20.46 -5.77
CA GLU A 5 -6.59 19.89 -5.30
C GLU A 5 -6.87 18.54 -5.94
N GLN A 6 -6.72 18.42 -7.27
CA GLN A 6 -6.87 17.14 -7.99
C GLN A 6 -5.84 16.11 -7.50
N GLN A 7 -4.59 16.51 -7.27
CA GLN A 7 -3.57 15.62 -6.70
C GLN A 7 -3.90 15.20 -5.26
N THR A 8 -4.52 16.09 -4.47
CA THR A 8 -5.00 15.78 -3.12
C THR A 8 -6.11 14.73 -3.18
N GLU A 9 -7.09 14.90 -4.07
CA GLU A 9 -8.16 13.93 -4.27
C GLU A 9 -7.64 12.57 -4.71
N VAL A 10 -6.69 12.53 -5.65
CA VAL A 10 -6.11 11.25 -6.12
C VAL A 10 -5.34 10.56 -4.99
N ARG A 11 -4.53 11.29 -4.21
CA ARG A 11 -3.83 10.75 -3.05
C ARG A 11 -4.80 10.15 -2.04
N ASP A 12 -5.86 10.88 -1.69
CA ASP A 12 -6.81 10.43 -0.67
C ASP A 12 -7.61 9.22 -1.15
N ALA A 13 -8.03 9.23 -2.42
CA ALA A 13 -8.69 8.09 -3.03
C ALA A 13 -7.77 6.86 -3.12
N TYR A 14 -6.49 7.06 -3.42
CA TYR A 14 -5.48 5.99 -3.42
C TYR A 14 -5.33 5.34 -2.04
N LEU A 15 -5.21 6.13 -0.97
CA LEU A 15 -5.11 5.61 0.39
C LEU A 15 -6.43 5.00 0.87
N ALA A 16 -7.58 5.53 0.45
CA ALA A 16 -8.89 4.94 0.73
C ALA A 16 -9.07 3.58 0.03
N LEU A 17 -8.57 3.44 -1.20
CA LEU A 17 -8.56 2.17 -1.94
C LEU A 17 -7.73 1.11 -1.19
N TRP A 18 -6.53 1.45 -0.74
CA TRP A 18 -5.75 0.57 0.16
C TRP A 18 -6.45 0.29 1.49
N SER A 19 -7.25 1.24 1.97
CA SER A 19 -8.11 1.11 3.16
C SER A 19 -9.40 0.30 2.90
N GLY A 20 -9.60 -0.21 1.68
CA GLY A 20 -10.64 -1.16 1.31
C GLY A 20 -11.79 -0.60 0.47
N ASP A 21 -11.77 0.70 0.14
CA ASP A 21 -12.78 1.29 -0.75
C ASP A 21 -12.44 1.05 -2.22
N LEU A 22 -12.69 -0.19 -2.67
CA LEU A 22 -12.40 -0.60 -4.04
C LEU A 22 -13.31 0.09 -5.08
N SER A 23 -14.38 0.77 -4.66
CA SER A 23 -15.27 1.50 -5.57
C SER A 23 -14.60 2.69 -6.26
N LEU A 24 -13.48 3.16 -5.71
CA LEU A 24 -12.70 4.28 -6.24
C LEU A 24 -11.79 3.88 -7.41
N ALA A 25 -11.64 2.58 -7.69
CA ALA A 25 -10.71 2.07 -8.69
C ALA A 25 -10.90 2.71 -10.06
N ASP A 26 -12.13 2.71 -10.58
CA ASP A 26 -12.45 3.25 -11.91
C ASP A 26 -12.17 4.76 -12.03
N LYS A 27 -12.21 5.48 -10.90
CA LYS A 27 -11.92 6.91 -10.84
C LYS A 27 -10.42 7.18 -10.96
N ILE A 28 -9.57 6.36 -10.34
CA ILE A 28 -8.16 6.71 -10.12
C ILE A 28 -7.14 5.78 -10.77
N LEU A 29 -7.47 4.56 -11.19
CA LEU A 29 -6.49 3.63 -11.78
C LEU A 29 -6.60 3.64 -13.30
N ASP A 30 -5.48 3.67 -14.02
CA ASP A 30 -5.46 3.30 -15.43
C ASP A 30 -5.63 1.78 -15.58
N PRO A 31 -6.34 1.26 -16.61
CA PRO A 31 -6.50 -0.18 -16.80
C PRO A 31 -5.17 -0.94 -16.90
N ASN A 32 -4.09 -0.28 -17.34
CA ASN A 32 -2.75 -0.84 -17.45
C ASN A 32 -1.79 -0.30 -16.38
N VAL A 33 -2.31 0.11 -15.22
CA VAL A 33 -1.49 0.59 -14.10
C VAL A 33 -0.44 -0.46 -13.71
N LYS A 34 0.78 0.01 -13.48
CA LYS A 34 1.90 -0.83 -13.04
C LYS A 34 2.17 -0.63 -11.56
N LEU A 35 2.31 -1.73 -10.84
CA LEU A 35 2.79 -1.73 -9.46
C LEU A 35 4.27 -2.13 -9.43
N ASN A 36 5.09 -1.23 -8.92
CA ASN A 36 6.48 -1.50 -8.55
C ASN A 36 6.56 -1.45 -7.02
N ILE A 37 6.83 -2.59 -6.38
CA ILE A 37 6.85 -2.70 -4.91
C ILE A 37 8.00 -3.61 -4.48
N ASP A 38 8.42 -3.44 -3.22
CA ASP A 38 9.34 -4.33 -2.55
C ASP A 38 8.98 -5.81 -2.72
N ARG A 39 10.00 -6.65 -2.88
CA ARG A 39 9.83 -8.11 -2.91
C ARG A 39 9.34 -8.59 -1.54
N HIS A 40 8.42 -9.56 -1.56
CA HIS A 40 7.84 -10.12 -0.34
C HIS A 40 8.49 -11.46 0.02
N PRO A 41 8.54 -11.85 1.32
CA PRO A 41 9.00 -13.18 1.70
C PRO A 41 8.19 -14.28 1.01
N ALA A 42 8.89 -15.31 0.56
CA ALA A 42 8.35 -16.50 -0.09
C ALA A 42 9.13 -17.75 0.36
N GLY A 43 8.64 -18.94 -0.01
CA GLY A 43 9.22 -20.21 0.44
C GLY A 43 10.72 -20.37 0.17
N GLU A 44 11.24 -19.81 -0.93
CA GLU A 44 12.67 -19.85 -1.30
C GLU A 44 13.37 -18.48 -1.15
N GLY A 45 12.92 -17.63 -0.23
CA GLY A 45 13.52 -16.32 0.03
C GLY A 45 12.55 -15.19 -0.25
N THR A 46 12.63 -14.56 -1.43
CA THR A 46 11.71 -13.46 -1.79
C THR A 46 11.13 -13.61 -3.19
N ALA A 47 9.86 -13.23 -3.36
CA ALA A 47 9.17 -13.22 -4.64
C ALA A 47 8.80 -11.79 -5.05
N PRO A 48 8.84 -11.46 -6.35
CA PRO A 48 8.30 -10.20 -6.85
C PRO A 48 6.76 -10.23 -6.78
N VAL A 49 6.16 -9.06 -6.59
CA VAL A 49 4.74 -8.85 -6.88
C VAL A 49 4.65 -8.45 -8.36
N VAL A 50 3.81 -9.13 -9.13
CA VAL A 50 3.57 -8.82 -10.54
C VAL A 50 2.14 -8.34 -10.67
N ALA A 51 1.96 -7.03 -10.86
CA ALA A 51 0.67 -6.43 -11.17
C ALA A 51 0.84 -5.35 -12.25
N ASN A 52 0.31 -5.65 -13.44
CA ASN A 52 0.43 -4.80 -14.64
C ASN A 52 -0.94 -4.37 -15.19
N THR A 53 -1.99 -4.60 -14.41
CA THR A 53 -3.36 -4.19 -14.69
C THR A 53 -4.02 -3.70 -13.41
N ASP A 54 -5.09 -2.91 -13.55
CA ASP A 54 -5.94 -2.51 -12.42
C ASP A 54 -6.48 -3.72 -11.65
N LYS A 55 -6.89 -4.78 -12.36
CA LYS A 55 -7.38 -6.03 -11.77
C LYS A 55 -6.32 -6.73 -10.93
N ASP A 56 -5.08 -6.84 -11.43
CA ASP A 56 -3.98 -7.45 -10.68
C ASP A 56 -3.65 -6.62 -9.44
N PHE A 57 -3.62 -5.29 -9.59
CA PHE A 57 -3.40 -4.37 -8.48
C PHE A 57 -4.49 -4.49 -7.40
N LEU A 58 -5.77 -4.49 -7.77
CA LEU A 58 -6.88 -4.64 -6.83
C LEU A 58 -6.91 -6.03 -6.18
N GLY A 59 -6.52 -7.07 -6.92
CA GLY A 59 -6.32 -8.41 -6.38
C GLY A 59 -5.23 -8.42 -5.29
N PHE A 60 -4.13 -7.72 -5.54
CA PHE A 60 -3.06 -7.55 -4.56
C PHE A 60 -3.51 -6.73 -3.34
N VAL A 61 -4.21 -5.61 -3.53
CA VAL A 61 -4.78 -4.82 -2.41
C VAL A 61 -5.69 -5.68 -1.56
N THR A 62 -6.59 -6.46 -2.17
CA THR A 62 -7.50 -7.35 -1.45
C THR A 62 -6.73 -8.40 -0.65
N MET A 63 -5.68 -8.99 -1.23
CA MET A 63 -4.82 -9.95 -0.55
C MET A 63 -4.05 -9.31 0.62
N ALA A 64 -3.44 -8.14 0.41
CA ALA A 64 -2.66 -7.42 1.42
C ALA A 64 -3.52 -6.99 2.64
N ARG A 65 -4.82 -6.81 2.42
CA ARG A 65 -5.81 -6.52 3.46
C ARG A 65 -6.22 -7.74 4.29
N HIS A 66 -5.96 -8.94 3.80
CA HIS A 66 -6.42 -10.16 4.46
C HIS A 66 -5.79 -10.31 5.86
N GLY A 67 -6.61 -10.69 6.84
CA GLY A 67 -6.18 -10.91 8.21
C GLY A 67 -6.16 -9.66 9.10
N TRP A 68 -6.35 -8.45 8.55
CA TRP A 68 -6.51 -7.22 9.33
C TRP A 68 -7.98 -6.96 9.65
N GLU A 69 -8.31 -6.62 10.90
CA GLU A 69 -9.63 -6.12 11.27
C GLU A 69 -9.82 -4.66 10.83
N HIS A 70 -8.76 -3.87 11.00
CA HIS A 70 -8.68 -2.50 10.51
C HIS A 70 -7.34 -2.34 9.78
N PHE A 71 -7.35 -1.64 8.64
CA PHE A 71 -6.15 -1.32 7.90
C PHE A 71 -6.36 -0.02 7.14
N SER A 72 -5.69 1.04 7.60
CA SER A 72 -5.78 2.39 7.05
C SER A 72 -4.43 3.10 7.09
N PHE A 73 -4.38 4.31 6.53
CA PHE A 73 -3.14 5.06 6.36
C PHE A 73 -3.31 6.50 6.81
N LYS A 74 -2.39 6.96 7.66
CA LYS A 74 -2.24 8.36 8.02
C LYS A 74 -1.18 9.01 7.14
N VAL A 75 -1.54 10.09 6.46
CA VAL A 75 -0.56 10.93 5.72
C VAL A 75 0.35 11.64 6.73
N VAL A 76 1.65 11.35 6.67
CA VAL A 76 2.68 12.02 7.48
C VAL A 76 3.15 13.30 6.78
N ARG A 77 3.49 13.19 5.51
CA ARG A 77 3.83 14.31 4.60
C ARG A 77 3.55 13.90 3.17
N TRP A 78 3.40 14.88 2.28
CA TRP A 78 3.33 14.61 0.86
C TRP A 78 3.80 15.81 0.04
N ALA A 79 4.33 15.54 -1.14
CA ALA A 79 4.73 16.51 -2.14
C ALA A 79 4.12 16.10 -3.48
N ALA A 80 3.98 17.06 -4.38
CA ALA A 80 3.56 16.76 -5.75
C ALA A 80 4.09 17.85 -6.68
N ASP A 81 4.45 17.42 -7.87
CA ASP A 81 4.94 18.26 -8.96
C ASP A 81 4.49 17.63 -10.28
N ASP A 82 3.89 18.45 -11.16
CA ASP A 82 3.24 18.01 -12.41
C ASP A 82 2.37 16.74 -12.23
N LYS A 83 2.79 15.61 -12.82
CA LYS A 83 2.07 14.32 -12.81
C LYS A 83 2.52 13.40 -11.68
N TYR A 84 3.37 13.87 -10.78
CA TYR A 84 4.00 13.05 -9.74
C TYR A 84 3.48 13.42 -8.37
N ILE A 85 3.12 12.42 -7.57
CA ILE A 85 2.77 12.58 -6.16
C ILE A 85 3.72 11.69 -5.36
N CYS A 86 4.33 12.25 -4.31
CA CYS A 86 5.07 11.49 -3.31
C CYS A 86 4.35 11.59 -1.97
N VAL A 87 4.02 10.47 -1.35
CA VAL A 87 3.33 10.43 -0.06
C VAL A 87 4.10 9.58 0.95
N ARG A 88 4.48 10.19 2.07
CA ARG A 88 4.93 9.49 3.28
C ARG A 88 3.70 9.17 4.12
N TRP A 89 3.51 7.90 4.45
CA TRP A 89 2.38 7.45 5.25
C TRP A 89 2.86 6.62 6.45
N GLN A 90 1.95 6.50 7.43
CA GLN A 90 2.02 5.53 8.51
C GLN A 90 0.77 4.65 8.42
N ALA A 91 0.97 3.34 8.27
CA ALA A 91 -0.11 2.38 8.32
C ALA A 91 -0.62 2.26 9.76
N GLN A 92 -1.92 2.12 9.90
CA GLN A 92 -2.62 1.88 11.16
C GLN A 92 -3.42 0.60 10.98
N ALA A 93 -2.92 -0.49 11.57
CA ALA A 93 -3.51 -1.80 11.42
C ALA A 93 -3.94 -2.36 12.78
N THR A 94 -5.05 -3.10 12.78
CA THR A 94 -5.50 -3.90 13.92
C THR A 94 -5.52 -5.36 13.52
N MET A 95 -4.92 -6.20 14.35
CA MET A 95 -4.89 -7.65 14.16
C MET A 95 -6.29 -8.23 14.08
N GLY A 96 -6.64 -8.86 12.96
CA GLY A 96 -7.88 -9.60 12.81
C GLY A 96 -7.78 -11.02 13.36
N LYS A 97 -8.93 -11.68 13.48
CA LYS A 97 -9.01 -13.08 13.93
C LYS A 97 -8.39 -14.06 12.93
N ASP A 98 -8.37 -13.67 11.65
CA ASP A 98 -7.92 -14.51 10.55
C ASP A 98 -6.47 -14.22 10.14
N TYR A 99 -5.70 -13.47 10.94
CA TYR A 99 -4.28 -13.25 10.66
C TYR A 99 -3.49 -14.54 10.87
N LYS A 100 -2.87 -15.06 9.80
CA LYS A 100 -2.17 -16.35 9.77
C LYS A 100 -0.64 -16.30 9.87
N PRO A 101 0.06 -15.24 9.41
CA PRO A 101 1.52 -15.21 9.50
C PRO A 101 2.04 -15.34 10.94
N PRO A 102 3.28 -15.81 11.14
CA PRO A 102 3.85 -16.01 12.46
C PRO A 102 3.94 -14.69 13.23
N THR A 103 3.23 -14.61 14.34
CA THR A 103 3.24 -13.46 15.23
C THR A 103 2.86 -13.87 16.64
N SER A 104 3.37 -13.15 17.64
CA SER A 104 2.95 -13.28 19.04
C SER A 104 1.74 -12.39 19.37
N LEU A 105 1.28 -11.56 18.43
CA LEU A 105 0.18 -10.65 18.63
C LEU A 105 -1.16 -11.37 18.57
N LYS A 106 -2.13 -10.88 19.34
CA LYS A 106 -3.51 -11.41 19.39
C LYS A 106 -4.47 -10.51 18.62
N PRO A 107 -5.65 -11.02 18.22
CA PRO A 107 -6.69 -10.18 17.63
C PRO A 107 -7.00 -8.94 18.50
N GLY A 108 -7.14 -7.79 17.86
CA GLY A 108 -7.31 -6.49 18.51
C GLY A 108 -6.02 -5.74 18.85
N ASP A 109 -4.85 -6.38 18.80
CA ASP A 109 -3.57 -5.67 18.97
C ASP A 109 -3.33 -4.70 17.80
N GLN A 110 -2.73 -3.55 18.09
CA GLN A 110 -2.45 -2.51 17.10
C GLN A 110 -1.01 -2.58 16.60
N ILE A 111 -0.83 -2.34 15.30
CA ILE A 111 0.46 -2.27 14.64
C ILE A 111 0.51 -1.00 13.78
N THR A 112 1.67 -0.36 13.78
CA THR A 112 1.99 0.71 12.85
C THR A 112 3.35 0.46 12.21
N TRP A 113 3.47 0.80 10.94
CA TRP A 113 4.75 0.91 10.24
C TRP A 113 4.64 2.01 9.21
N ASN A 114 5.77 2.42 8.65
CA ASN A 114 5.80 3.53 7.72
C ASN A 114 6.15 3.08 6.30
N GLY A 115 5.83 3.94 5.34
CA GLY A 115 6.21 3.75 3.95
C GLY A 115 6.13 5.04 3.16
N THR A 116 6.66 5.00 1.95
CA THR A 116 6.64 6.11 1.01
C THR A 116 6.25 5.59 -0.36
N ASP A 117 5.25 6.22 -0.96
CA ASP A 117 4.80 5.87 -2.31
C ASP A 117 5.04 7.03 -3.27
N PHE A 118 5.49 6.70 -4.48
CA PHE A 118 5.57 7.61 -5.62
C PHE A 118 4.56 7.19 -6.68
N LEU A 119 3.62 8.07 -6.93
CA LEU A 119 2.48 7.86 -7.81
C LEU A 119 2.66 8.70 -9.09
N VAL A 120 2.39 8.10 -10.24
CA VAL A 120 2.48 8.75 -11.55
C VAL A 120 1.10 8.82 -12.19
N LEU A 121 0.70 10.02 -12.60
CA LEU A 121 -0.58 10.30 -13.23
C LEU A 121 -0.45 10.42 -14.75
N ASN A 122 -1.51 10.06 -15.48
CA ASN A 122 -1.70 10.46 -16.87
C ASN A 122 -2.42 11.81 -16.99
N ASP A 123 -2.68 12.25 -18.22
CA ASP A 123 -3.39 13.51 -18.52
C ASP A 123 -4.85 13.54 -18.04
N SER A 124 -5.41 12.37 -17.74
CA SER A 124 -6.76 12.21 -17.18
C SER A 124 -6.74 12.10 -15.64
N ASN A 125 -5.62 12.41 -14.98
CA ASN A 125 -5.42 12.28 -13.54
C ASN A 125 -5.60 10.84 -13.00
N ARG A 126 -5.38 9.82 -13.83
CA ARG A 126 -5.38 8.41 -13.42
C ARG A 126 -3.96 7.90 -13.20
N LEU A 127 -3.79 7.03 -12.22
CA LEU A 127 -2.56 6.36 -11.85
C LEU A 127 -2.15 5.37 -12.95
N VAL A 128 -1.00 5.61 -13.57
CA VAL A 128 -0.38 4.71 -14.55
C VAL A 128 0.78 3.91 -13.98
N GLU A 129 1.39 4.41 -12.91
CA GLU A 129 2.49 3.75 -12.21
C GLU A 129 2.43 4.09 -10.72
N ILE A 130 2.61 3.06 -9.90
CA ILE A 130 2.59 3.12 -8.45
C ILE A 130 3.89 2.47 -7.96
N ASN A 131 4.77 3.27 -7.37
CA ASN A 131 6.03 2.81 -6.79
C ASN A 131 5.93 2.87 -5.27
N ILE A 132 6.12 1.74 -4.61
CA ILE A 132 5.94 1.59 -3.17
C ILE A 132 7.25 1.16 -2.53
N ALA A 133 7.65 1.89 -1.50
CA ALA A 133 8.73 1.52 -0.60
C ALA A 133 8.21 1.48 0.84
N GLN A 134 8.04 0.28 1.38
CA GLN A 134 7.50 0.06 2.72
C GLN A 134 8.64 -0.33 3.68
N ASP A 135 8.55 0.09 4.93
CA ASP A 135 9.47 -0.41 5.96
C ASP A 135 9.03 -1.82 6.39
N MET A 136 9.33 -2.80 5.54
CA MET A 136 9.00 -4.21 5.79
C MET A 136 9.72 -4.76 7.02
N LEU A 137 10.90 -4.23 7.35
CA LEU A 137 11.62 -4.62 8.55
C LEU A 137 10.91 -4.11 9.81
N GLU A 138 10.42 -2.86 9.80
CA GLU A 138 9.58 -2.33 10.87
C GLU A 138 8.28 -3.14 11.02
N LEU A 139 7.62 -3.50 9.91
CA LEU A 139 6.45 -4.37 9.92
C LEU A 139 6.75 -5.73 10.55
N PHE A 140 7.79 -6.44 10.09
CA PHE A 140 8.13 -7.75 10.64
C PHE A 140 8.57 -7.69 12.08
N HIS A 141 9.31 -6.63 12.46
CA HIS A 141 9.68 -6.40 13.85
C HIS A 141 8.45 -6.22 14.73
N ALA A 142 7.49 -5.39 14.30
CA ALA A 142 6.24 -5.19 15.01
C ALA A 142 5.41 -6.48 15.10
N LEU A 143 5.46 -7.34 14.08
CA LEU A 143 4.86 -8.68 14.10
C LEU A 143 5.60 -9.67 15.01
N GLY A 144 6.76 -9.32 15.56
CA GLY A 144 7.51 -10.12 16.52
C GLY A 144 8.76 -10.82 15.97
N ALA A 145 9.18 -10.52 14.73
CA ALA A 145 10.47 -10.94 14.23
C ALA A 145 11.61 -10.27 15.03
N LYS A 146 12.53 -11.08 15.57
CA LYS A 146 13.62 -10.61 16.45
C LYS A 146 14.99 -10.64 15.81
N SER A 147 15.13 -11.32 14.68
CA SER A 147 16.40 -11.50 14.00
C SER A 147 16.16 -11.71 12.51
N VAL A 148 17.10 -11.23 11.71
CA VAL A 148 17.29 -11.67 10.33
C VAL A 148 18.31 -12.79 10.37
N ALA A 149 18.02 -13.94 9.75
CA ALA A 149 19.02 -14.99 9.60
C ALA A 149 20.13 -14.48 8.68
N ILE A 150 21.37 -14.50 9.17
CA ILE A 150 22.58 -14.15 8.42
C ILE A 150 23.32 -15.44 8.07
#